data_AF-A0A7V4PKB3-F1
#
_entry.id   AF-A0A7V4PKB3-F1
#
_cell.length_a   1.000
_cell.length_b   1.000
_cell.length_c   1.000
_cell.angle_alpha   90.00
_cell.angle_beta   90.00
_cell.angle_gamma   90.00
#
_symmetry.space_group_name_H-M   'P 1'
#
loop_
_entity.id
_entity.type
_entity.pdbx_description
1 polymer ?
#
loop_
_entity_poly.entity_id
_entity_poly.type
_entity_poly.pdbx_seq_one_letter_code
_entity_poly.pdbx_strand_id
1 'polypeptide(L)'
;MDSLTFEFWNIQNLYLKEIFFPILIGLLLLLPALIVFFFFSFWKLHVTVWKLGKPQERTAQMGIRFKTLLITTLAHLRFWNEKYPATMHFLIFWGILLIFLGKIVRLFSFLVELTIPPPSLFLYASFISEMGGLWLFTGGVLAVIRRYLLKPKRLETHIDRTLIFIWGFGILISGYLIKGYRIAVAGSPP
;
A
#
# COMPACT_ATOMS: atom_id res chain seq x y z
N MET A 1 -12.67 -26.62 -19.32
CA MET A 1 -12.22 -25.26 -19.00
C MET A 1 -12.71 -24.39 -20.13
N ASP A 2 -13.52 -23.39 -19.83
CA ASP A 2 -14.30 -22.70 -20.86
C ASP A 2 -13.40 -21.72 -21.63
N SER A 3 -13.62 -21.55 -22.94
CA SER A 3 -12.78 -20.71 -23.81
C SER A 3 -12.55 -19.30 -23.26
N LEU A 4 -13.59 -18.72 -22.63
CA LEU A 4 -13.57 -17.41 -21.99
C LEU A 4 -12.58 -17.33 -20.81
N THR A 5 -12.46 -18.40 -20.02
CA THR A 5 -11.52 -18.45 -18.89
C THR A 5 -10.08 -18.43 -19.39
N PHE A 6 -9.79 -19.20 -20.44
CA PHE A 6 -8.47 -19.26 -21.03
C PHE A 6 -8.06 -17.93 -21.67
N GLU A 7 -8.98 -17.29 -22.40
CA GLU A 7 -8.77 -15.98 -23.02
C GLU A 7 -8.51 -14.90 -21.96
N PHE A 8 -9.32 -14.85 -20.90
CA PHE A 8 -9.11 -13.94 -19.77
C PHE A 8 -7.69 -14.06 -19.20
N TRP A 9 -7.26 -15.29 -18.88
CA TRP A 9 -5.95 -15.51 -18.29
C TRP A 9 -4.80 -15.21 -19.26
N ASN A 10 -4.97 -15.46 -20.55
CA ASN A 10 -3.97 -15.07 -21.56
C ASN A 10 -3.79 -13.55 -21.62
N ILE A 11 -4.88 -12.79 -21.63
CA ILE A 11 -4.81 -11.32 -21.58
C ILE A 11 -4.09 -10.86 -20.31
N GLN A 12 -4.39 -11.46 -19.16
CA GLN A 12 -3.72 -11.12 -17.90
C GLN A 12 -2.23 -11.49 -17.91
N ASN A 13 -1.85 -12.61 -18.52
CA ASN A 13 -0.45 -13.04 -18.64
C ASN A 13 0.32 -12.14 -19.60
N LEU A 14 -0.30 -11.74 -20.70
CA LEU A 14 0.25 -10.81 -21.68
C LEU A 14 0.45 -9.42 -21.06
N TYR A 15 -0.54 -8.91 -20.32
CA TYR A 15 -0.39 -7.66 -19.56
C TYR A 15 0.79 -7.70 -18.60
N LEU A 16 0.96 -8.80 -17.86
CA LEU A 16 2.09 -8.95 -16.96
C LEU A 16 3.41 -8.89 -17.74
N LYS A 17 3.56 -9.73 -18.76
CA LYS A 17 4.80 -9.85 -19.54
C LYS A 17 5.17 -8.59 -20.32
N GLU A 18 4.23 -8.01 -21.04
CA GLU A 18 4.50 -6.93 -22.00
C GLU A 18 4.47 -5.54 -21.37
N ILE A 19 3.73 -5.35 -20.27
CA ILE A 19 3.56 -4.04 -19.65
C ILE A 19 4.18 -4.02 -18.26
N PHE A 20 3.77 -4.91 -17.36
CA PHE A 20 4.18 -4.83 -15.96
C PHE A 20 5.67 -5.14 -15.74
N PHE A 21 6.20 -6.21 -16.36
CA PHE A 21 7.60 -6.61 -16.19
C PHE A 21 8.61 -5.57 -16.71
N PRO A 22 8.45 -4.98 -17.91
CA PRO A 22 9.34 -3.93 -18.39
C PRO A 22 9.36 -2.71 -17.46
N ILE A 23 8.18 -2.29 -16.96
CA ILE A 23 8.09 -1.20 -15.98
C ILE A 23 8.81 -1.57 -14.68
N LEU A 24 8.62 -2.79 -14.19
CA LEU A 24 9.28 -3.29 -12.98
C LEU A 24 10.79 -3.37 -13.14
N ILE A 25 11.30 -3.83 -14.29
CA ILE A 25 12.72 -3.88 -14.61
C ILE A 25 13.29 -2.47 -14.65
N GLY A 26 12.61 -1.53 -15.32
CA GLY A 26 13.02 -0.13 -15.33
C GLY A 26 13.13 0.47 -13.92
N LEU A 27 12.13 0.20 -13.07
CA LEU A 27 12.17 0.60 -11.65
C LEU A 27 13.33 -0.05 -10.89
N LEU A 28 13.59 -1.34 -11.12
CA LEU A 28 14.67 -2.10 -10.49
C LEU A 28 16.06 -1.59 -10.89
N LEU A 29 16.22 -1.13 -12.14
CA LEU A 29 17.46 -0.51 -12.62
C LEU A 29 17.70 0.87 -11.99
N LEU A 30 16.63 1.62 -11.68
CA LEU A 30 16.72 2.91 -10.99
C LEU A 30 16.93 2.77 -9.48
N LEU A 31 16.53 1.64 -8.89
CA LEU A 31 16.59 1.37 -7.46
C LEU A 31 17.99 1.56 -6.84
N PRO A 32 19.09 1.03 -7.41
CA PRO A 32 20.44 1.26 -6.89
C PRO A 32 20.81 2.74 -6.80
N ALA A 33 20.48 3.53 -7.83
CA ALA A 33 20.75 4.96 -7.83
C ALA A 33 19.93 5.69 -6.76
N LEU A 34 18.66 5.33 -6.59
CA LEU A 34 17.80 5.85 -5.53
C LEU A 34 18.29 5.46 -4.13
N ILE A 35 18.77 4.23 -3.96
CA ILE A 35 19.35 3.73 -2.71
C ILE A 35 20.61 4.53 -2.36
N VAL A 36 21.54 4.70 -3.31
CA VAL A 36 22.76 5.50 -3.09
C VAL A 36 22.40 6.94 -2.74
N PHE A 37 21.48 7.55 -3.48
CA PHE A 37 21.01 8.91 -3.21
C PHE A 37 20.35 9.03 -1.82
N PHE A 38 19.53 8.04 -1.45
CA PHE A 38 18.89 7.98 -0.14
C PHE A 38 19.94 7.88 0.98
N PHE A 39 20.88 6.94 0.89
CA PHE A 39 21.93 6.79 1.91
C PHE A 39 22.83 8.02 1.99
N PHE A 40 23.18 8.63 0.87
CA PHE A 40 23.96 9.86 0.84
C PHE A 40 23.21 11.03 1.51
N SER A 41 21.95 11.24 1.14
CA SER A 41 21.10 12.28 1.73
C SER A 41 20.87 12.03 3.22
N PHE A 42 20.61 10.77 3.59
CA PHE A 42 20.39 10.35 4.96
C PHE A 42 21.64 10.54 5.82
N TRP A 43 22.81 10.12 5.31
CA TRP A 43 24.09 10.34 5.97
C TRP A 43 24.34 11.82 6.22
N LYS A 44 24.17 12.66 5.19
CA LYS A 44 24.41 14.10 5.28
C LYS A 44 23.47 14.80 6.29
N LEU A 45 22.16 14.53 6.21
CA LEU A 45 21.18 15.20 7.07
C LEU A 45 21.17 14.65 8.50
N HIS A 46 21.12 13.33 8.65
CA HIS A 46 20.77 12.73 9.93
C HIS A 46 21.98 12.32 10.77
N VAL A 47 23.09 11.88 10.16
CA VAL A 47 24.29 11.54 10.95
C VAL A 47 24.91 12.78 11.58
N THR A 48 24.85 13.92 10.90
CA THR A 48 25.27 15.22 11.45
C THR A 48 24.48 15.58 12.71
N VAL A 49 23.16 15.34 12.70
CA VAL A 49 22.28 15.60 13.85
C VAL A 49 22.42 14.53 14.94
N TRP A 50 22.63 13.27 14.57
CA TRP A 50 22.79 12.17 15.53
C TRP A 50 24.09 12.25 16.31
N LYS A 51 25.14 12.83 15.73
CA LYS A 51 26.39 13.13 16.44
C LYS A 51 26.24 14.21 17.53
N LEU A 52 25.13 14.96 17.53
CA LEU A 52 24.80 15.93 18.58
C LEU A 52 24.03 15.30 19.76
N GLY A 53 23.60 14.04 19.65
CA GLY A 53 22.84 13.35 20.68
C GLY A 53 23.73 12.77 21.81
N LYS A 54 23.21 12.74 23.04
CA LYS A 54 23.88 12.09 24.18
C LYS A 54 23.91 10.57 24.01
N PRO A 55 24.97 9.87 24.49
CA PRO A 55 25.02 8.42 24.48
C PRO A 55 23.86 7.87 25.31
N GLN A 56 23.09 6.95 24.72
CA GLN A 56 21.95 6.32 25.36
C GLN A 56 22.04 4.82 25.15
N GLU A 57 21.93 4.05 26.23
CA GLU A 57 21.89 2.59 26.23
C GLU A 57 20.64 2.12 25.46
N ARG A 58 20.83 1.73 24.19
CA ARG A 58 19.73 1.33 23.27
C ARG A 58 19.51 -0.17 23.16
N THR A 59 20.49 -0.97 23.57
CA THR A 59 20.50 -2.43 23.44
C THR A 59 19.89 -3.14 24.64
N ALA A 60 19.78 -2.48 25.80
CA ALA A 60 19.07 -3.02 26.95
C ALA A 60 17.58 -3.24 26.61
N GLN A 61 17.07 -4.44 26.92
CA GLN A 61 15.65 -4.82 26.81
C GLN A 61 15.08 -4.93 25.37
N MET A 62 15.86 -5.43 24.40
CA MET A 62 15.38 -5.66 23.03
C MET A 62 14.08 -6.46 22.93
N GLY A 63 13.91 -7.52 23.74
CA GLY A 63 12.69 -8.35 23.70
C GLY A 63 11.42 -7.58 24.09
N ILE A 64 11.49 -6.78 25.16
CA ILE A 64 10.37 -5.95 25.62
C ILE A 64 10.05 -4.88 24.58
N ARG A 65 11.08 -4.27 23.97
CA ARG A 65 10.92 -3.28 22.91
C ARG A 65 10.31 -3.87 21.64
N PHE A 66 10.74 -5.06 21.23
CA PHE A 66 10.18 -5.77 20.06
C PHE A 66 8.71 -6.14 20.27
N LYS A 67 8.37 -6.68 21.45
CA LYS A 67 6.97 -6.96 21.83
C LYS A 67 6.13 -5.67 21.82
N THR A 68 6.66 -4.58 22.37
CA THR A 68 6.00 -3.27 22.36
C THR A 68 5.79 -2.76 20.93
N LEU A 69 6.77 -2.96 20.05
CA LEU A 69 6.70 -2.62 18.62
C LEU A 69 5.56 -3.38 17.94
N LEU A 70 5.51 -4.72 18.07
CA LEU A 70 4.46 -5.54 17.46
C LEU A 70 3.07 -5.16 17.97
N ILE A 71 2.90 -5.01 19.29
CA ILE A 71 1.62 -4.63 19.91
C ILE A 71 1.19 -3.23 19.41
N THR A 72 2.11 -2.27 19.36
CA THR A 72 1.79 -0.91 18.93
C THR A 72 1.46 -0.85 17.43
N THR A 73 2.21 -1.58 16.59
CA THR A 73 2.02 -1.59 15.14
C THR A 73 0.76 -2.36 14.73
N LEU A 74 0.53 -3.57 15.26
CA LEU A 74 -0.60 -4.40 14.83
C LEU A 74 -1.91 -4.02 15.52
N ALA A 75 -1.87 -3.77 16.84
CA ALA A 75 -3.08 -3.57 17.60
C ALA A 75 -3.49 -2.09 17.69
N HIS A 76 -2.61 -1.15 17.31
CA HIS A 76 -2.85 0.30 17.42
C HIS A 76 -3.37 0.70 18.82
N LEU A 77 -3.09 -0.11 19.86
CA LEU A 77 -3.75 -0.01 21.17
C LEU A 77 -3.53 1.34 21.84
N ARG A 78 -2.42 2.01 21.52
CA ARG A 78 -2.09 3.34 22.04
C ARG A 78 -2.92 4.47 21.42
N PHE A 79 -3.57 4.24 20.28
CA PHE A 79 -4.35 5.25 19.55
C PHE A 79 -5.83 5.27 19.90
N TRP A 80 -6.37 4.22 20.55
CA TRP A 80 -7.79 4.14 20.92
C TRP A 80 -8.24 5.19 21.96
N ASN A 81 -7.30 5.93 22.55
CA ASN A 81 -7.60 7.10 23.39
C ASN A 81 -8.41 8.17 22.64
N GLU A 82 -8.24 8.27 21.32
CA GLU A 82 -9.10 9.09 20.46
C GLU A 82 -9.69 8.21 19.36
N LYS A 83 -11.00 7.93 19.43
CA LYS A 83 -11.70 7.05 18.50
C LYS A 83 -11.52 7.48 17.03
N TYR A 84 -11.59 8.78 16.74
CA TYR A 84 -11.55 9.27 15.36
C TYR A 84 -10.20 9.00 14.65
N PRO A 85 -9.04 9.45 15.16
CA PRO A 85 -7.74 9.11 14.57
C PRO A 85 -7.46 7.61 14.54
N ALA A 86 -7.93 6.85 15.55
CA ALA A 86 -7.76 5.40 15.59
C ALA A 86 -8.47 4.71 14.44
N THR A 87 -9.77 4.97 14.25
CA THR A 87 -10.56 4.39 13.16
C THR A 87 -10.00 4.80 11.80
N MET A 88 -9.60 6.05 11.64
CA MET A 88 -8.99 6.56 10.41
C MET A 88 -7.71 5.79 10.03
N HIS A 89 -6.74 5.64 10.95
CA HIS A 89 -5.51 4.90 10.67
C HIS A 89 -5.75 3.40 10.50
N PHE A 90 -6.67 2.83 11.28
CA PHE A 90 -7.06 1.43 11.13
C PHE A 90 -7.56 1.15 9.71
N LEU A 91 -8.48 1.97 9.20
CA LEU A 91 -9.02 1.84 7.85
C LEU A 91 -7.94 2.00 6.76
N ILE A 92 -7.04 2.98 6.91
CA ILE A 92 -5.94 3.20 5.96
C ILE A 92 -4.98 2.01 5.96
N PHE A 93 -4.49 1.61 7.14
CA PHE A 93 -3.49 0.55 7.27
C PHE A 93 -4.05 -0.81 6.80
N TRP A 94 -5.21 -1.21 7.32
CA TRP A 94 -5.83 -2.46 6.92
C TRP A 94 -6.32 -2.42 5.48
N GLY A 95 -6.79 -1.27 4.99
CA GLY A 95 -7.16 -1.10 3.58
C GLY A 95 -5.98 -1.37 2.64
N ILE A 96 -4.81 -0.76 2.92
CA ILE A 96 -3.57 -1.01 2.16
C ILE A 96 -3.16 -2.48 2.25
N LEU A 97 -3.21 -3.07 3.44
CA LEU A 97 -2.82 -4.47 3.64
C LEU A 97 -3.71 -5.43 2.85
N LEU A 98 -5.03 -5.22 2.86
CA LEU A 98 -5.98 -6.05 2.11
C LEU A 98 -5.79 -5.87 0.59
N ILE A 99 -5.54 -4.65 0.10
CA ILE A 99 -5.17 -4.43 -1.31
C ILE A 99 -3.92 -5.26 -1.64
N PHE A 100 -2.87 -5.12 -0.84
CA PHE A 100 -1.61 -5.82 -1.05
C PHE A 100 -1.79 -7.35 -1.08
N LEU A 101 -2.49 -7.91 -0.09
CA LEU A 101 -2.78 -9.34 0.00
C LEU A 101 -3.60 -9.85 -1.20
N GLY A 102 -4.53 -9.05 -1.73
CA GLY A 102 -5.27 -9.46 -2.92
C GLY A 102 -4.44 -9.38 -4.22
N LYS A 103 -3.54 -8.40 -4.34
CA LYS A 103 -2.68 -8.27 -5.52
C LYS A 103 -1.51 -9.26 -5.52
N ILE A 104 -0.97 -9.63 -4.36
CA ILE A 104 0.18 -10.54 -4.27
C ILE A 104 -0.14 -11.93 -4.83
N VAL A 105 -1.39 -12.40 -4.68
CA VAL A 105 -1.82 -13.69 -5.24
C VAL A 105 -1.53 -13.76 -6.73
N ARG A 106 -1.88 -12.71 -7.49
CA ARG A 106 -1.64 -12.70 -8.94
C ARG A 106 -0.16 -12.63 -9.30
N LEU A 107 0.60 -11.79 -8.58
CA LEU A 107 2.04 -11.66 -8.81
C LEU A 107 2.76 -12.98 -8.51
N PHE A 108 2.42 -13.62 -7.40
CA PHE A 108 3.03 -14.87 -6.96
C PHE A 108 2.68 -16.03 -7.89
N SER A 109 1.42 -16.15 -8.33
CA SER A 109 1.04 -17.19 -9.30
C SER A 109 1.85 -17.09 -10.59
N PHE A 110 2.09 -15.87 -11.10
CA PHE A 110 2.93 -15.69 -12.27
C PHE A 110 4.40 -16.10 -12.02
N LEU A 111 4.96 -15.77 -10.85
CA LEU A 111 6.34 -16.11 -10.50
C LEU A 111 6.58 -17.62 -10.35
N VAL A 112 5.56 -18.38 -9.92
CA VAL A 112 5.61 -19.84 -9.80
C VAL A 112 5.17 -20.52 -11.11
N GLU A 113 5.12 -19.78 -12.22
CA GLU A 113 4.70 -20.26 -13.55
C GLU A 113 3.27 -20.85 -13.59
N LEU A 114 2.46 -20.53 -12.58
CA LEU A 114 1.03 -20.83 -12.56
C LEU A 114 0.30 -19.80 -13.42
N THR A 115 0.25 -20.10 -14.72
CA THR A 115 -0.42 -19.28 -15.75
C THR A 115 -1.89 -19.04 -15.45
N ILE A 116 -2.55 -20.02 -14.84
CA ILE A 116 -3.96 -19.99 -14.43
C ILE A 116 -4.04 -20.35 -12.94
N PRO A 117 -4.21 -19.36 -12.04
CA PRO A 117 -4.41 -19.64 -10.63
C PRO A 117 -5.79 -20.28 -10.37
N PRO A 118 -5.96 -20.98 -9.23
CA PRO A 118 -7.25 -21.53 -8.84
C PRO A 118 -8.34 -20.43 -8.85
N PRO A 119 -9.48 -20.63 -9.56
CA PRO A 119 -10.49 -19.59 -9.74
C PRO A 119 -11.05 -19.05 -8.42
N SER A 120 -11.33 -19.94 -7.46
CA SER A 120 -11.83 -19.56 -6.14
C SER A 120 -10.85 -18.66 -5.39
N LEU A 121 -9.56 -19.01 -5.38
CA LEU A 121 -8.51 -18.20 -4.75
C LEU A 121 -8.41 -16.82 -5.38
N PHE A 122 -8.47 -16.74 -6.71
CA PHE A 122 -8.46 -15.45 -7.42
C PHE A 122 -9.69 -14.59 -7.09
N LEU A 123 -10.88 -15.19 -7.03
CA LEU A 123 -12.10 -14.46 -6.68
C LEU A 123 -12.04 -13.90 -5.25
N TYR A 124 -11.62 -14.71 -4.27
CA TYR A 124 -11.43 -14.24 -2.89
C TYR A 124 -10.37 -13.14 -2.81
N ALA A 125 -9.23 -13.31 -3.48
CA ALA A 125 -8.17 -12.31 -3.51
C ALA A 125 -8.63 -11.00 -4.16
N SER A 126 -9.39 -11.09 -5.26
CA SER A 126 -9.97 -9.93 -5.93
C SER A 126 -10.92 -9.20 -4.99
N PHE A 127 -11.87 -9.93 -4.39
CA PHE A 127 -12.85 -9.37 -3.45
C PHE A 127 -12.19 -8.70 -2.24
N ILE A 128 -11.20 -9.35 -1.62
CA ILE A 128 -10.43 -8.79 -0.51
C ILE A 128 -9.74 -7.49 -0.93
N SER A 129 -9.16 -7.43 -2.14
CA SER A 129 -8.53 -6.19 -2.61
C SER A 129 -9.52 -5.05 -2.82
N GLU A 130 -10.76 -5.34 -3.26
CA GLU A 130 -11.81 -4.34 -3.42
C GLU A 130 -12.29 -3.81 -2.07
N MET A 131 -12.49 -4.69 -1.09
CA MET A 131 -12.80 -4.31 0.29
C MET A 131 -11.69 -3.44 0.89
N GLY A 132 -10.43 -3.82 0.65
CA GLY A 132 -9.27 -3.03 1.05
C GLY A 132 -9.27 -1.62 0.46
N GLY A 133 -9.61 -1.49 -0.83
CA GLY A 133 -9.72 -0.19 -1.48
C GLY A 133 -10.85 0.68 -0.91
N LEU A 134 -12.01 0.09 -0.57
CA LEU A 134 -13.10 0.82 0.09
C LEU A 134 -12.70 1.29 1.50
N TRP A 135 -12.01 0.44 2.25
CA TRP A 135 -11.51 0.81 3.59
C TRP A 135 -10.49 1.94 3.50
N LEU A 136 -9.53 1.82 2.58
CA LEU A 136 -8.52 2.85 2.36
C LEU A 136 -9.14 4.17 1.89
N PHE A 137 -10.12 4.11 0.97
CA PHE A 137 -10.85 5.28 0.50
C PHE A 137 -11.58 5.97 1.66
N THR A 138 -12.33 5.21 2.47
CA THR A 138 -13.07 5.74 3.63
C THR A 138 -12.12 6.34 4.67
N GLY A 139 -11.03 5.63 5.00
CA GLY A 139 -10.00 6.13 5.91
C GLY A 139 -9.31 7.39 5.40
N GLY A 140 -9.06 7.46 4.09
CA GLY A 140 -8.54 8.65 3.42
C GLY A 140 -9.51 9.84 3.50
N VAL A 141 -10.82 9.61 3.30
CA VAL A 141 -11.83 10.66 3.38
C VAL A 141 -11.91 11.21 4.80
N LEU A 142 -11.90 10.34 5.81
CA LEU A 142 -11.79 10.74 7.22
C LEU A 142 -10.52 11.54 7.48
N ALA A 143 -9.39 11.20 6.85
CA ALA A 143 -8.15 11.95 6.99
C ALA A 143 -8.24 13.35 6.37
N VAL A 144 -8.89 13.49 5.21
CA VAL A 144 -9.16 14.79 4.57
C VAL A 144 -10.10 15.63 5.44
N ILE A 145 -11.22 15.06 5.89
CA ILE A 145 -12.18 15.74 6.78
C ILE A 145 -11.47 16.24 8.04
N ARG A 146 -10.66 15.40 8.69
CA ARG A 146 -9.91 15.79 9.89
C ARG A 146 -8.94 16.94 9.63
N ARG A 147 -8.28 16.94 8.47
CA ARG A 147 -7.26 17.93 8.13
C ARG A 147 -7.85 19.26 7.70
N TYR A 148 -8.91 19.27 6.89
CA TYR A 148 -9.43 20.51 6.29
C TYR A 148 -10.73 21.00 6.93
N LEU A 149 -11.54 20.14 7.53
CA LEU A 149 -12.80 20.54 8.17
C LEU A 149 -12.66 20.64 9.69
N LEU A 150 -12.18 19.59 10.37
CA LEU A 150 -12.10 19.58 11.83
C LEU A 150 -10.92 20.40 12.39
N LYS A 151 -9.86 20.60 11.59
CA LYS A 151 -8.68 21.44 11.89
C LYS A 151 -8.26 21.45 13.38
N PRO A 152 -7.88 20.29 13.97
CA PRO A 152 -7.49 20.25 15.38
C PRO A 152 -6.26 21.14 15.62
N LYS A 153 -6.26 21.93 16.70
CA LYS A 153 -5.24 22.97 17.01
C LYS A 153 -3.77 22.50 16.95
N ARG A 154 -3.54 21.20 17.11
CA ARG A 154 -2.21 20.55 17.05
C ARG A 154 -1.72 20.22 15.64
N LEU A 155 -2.52 20.45 14.59
CA LEU A 155 -2.20 20.02 13.23
C LEU A 155 -1.86 21.23 12.34
N GLU A 156 -0.57 21.45 12.12
CA GLU A 156 -0.12 22.39 11.09
C GLU A 156 -0.28 21.75 9.70
N THR A 157 -0.84 22.53 8.77
CA THR A 157 -1.12 22.08 7.40
C THR A 157 -0.11 22.70 6.46
N HIS A 158 0.78 21.88 5.92
CA HIS A 158 1.73 22.25 4.87
C HIS A 158 1.31 21.66 3.53
N ILE A 159 1.71 22.31 2.43
CA ILE A 159 1.39 21.90 1.05
C ILE A 159 1.87 20.47 0.76
N ASP A 160 3.09 20.11 1.20
CA ASP A 160 3.65 18.76 1.00
C ASP A 160 2.76 17.66 1.61
N ARG A 161 2.06 17.98 2.70
CA ARG A 161 1.14 17.06 3.39
C ARG A 161 -0.21 16.93 2.68
N THR A 162 -0.53 17.86 1.78
CA THR A 162 -1.76 17.85 0.97
C THR A 162 -1.59 16.96 -0.25
N LEU A 163 -0.41 17.00 -0.88
CA LEU A 163 -0.09 16.22 -2.07
C LEU A 163 -0.28 14.71 -1.87
N ILE A 164 0.01 14.20 -0.67
CA ILE A 164 -0.17 12.79 -0.33
C ILE A 164 -1.62 12.34 -0.57
N PHE A 165 -2.61 13.17 -0.24
CA PHE A 165 -4.01 12.84 -0.49
C PHE A 165 -4.32 12.84 -1.98
N ILE A 166 -3.87 13.86 -2.72
CA ILE A 166 -4.10 13.97 -4.16
C ILE A 166 -3.55 12.74 -4.89
N TRP A 167 -2.29 12.39 -4.62
CA TRP A 167 -1.66 11.22 -5.22
C TRP A 167 -2.30 9.91 -4.77
N GLY A 168 -2.58 9.76 -3.46
CA GLY A 168 -3.19 8.54 -2.92
C GLY A 168 -4.59 8.28 -3.51
N PHE A 169 -5.45 9.29 -3.52
CA PHE A 169 -6.77 9.18 -4.14
C PHE A 169 -6.69 9.03 -5.66
N GLY A 170 -5.78 9.73 -6.33
CA GLY A 170 -5.57 9.59 -7.77
C GLY A 170 -5.22 8.16 -8.17
N ILE A 171 -4.29 7.52 -7.44
CA ILE A 171 -3.92 6.12 -7.66
C ILE A 171 -5.09 5.17 -7.39
N LEU A 172 -5.86 5.40 -6.32
CA LEU A 172 -7.01 4.55 -6.01
C LEU A 172 -8.12 4.65 -7.05
N ILE A 173 -8.52 5.88 -7.38
CA ILE A 173 -9.61 6.14 -8.34
C ILE A 173 -9.21 5.64 -9.72
N SER A 174 -7.98 5.91 -10.18
CA SER A 174 -7.50 5.39 -11.47
C SER A 174 -7.52 3.85 -11.51
N GLY A 175 -7.14 3.18 -10.41
CA GLY A 175 -7.26 1.73 -10.29
C GLY A 175 -8.69 1.22 -10.50
N TYR A 176 -9.68 1.86 -9.86
CA TYR A 176 -11.10 1.52 -10.05
C TYR A 176 -11.59 1.80 -11.47
N LEU A 177 -11.22 2.94 -12.05
CA LEU A 177 -11.60 3.30 -13.42
C LEU A 177 -11.04 2.32 -14.46
N ILE A 178 -9.76 1.93 -14.33
CA ILE A 178 -9.13 0.94 -15.22
C ILE A 178 -9.85 -0.41 -15.10
N LYS A 179 -10.20 -0.82 -13.88
CA LYS A 179 -10.95 -2.06 -13.65
C LYS A 179 -12.35 -1.99 -14.27
N GLY A 180 -13.07 -0.87 -14.08
CA GLY A 180 -14.40 -0.64 -14.64
C GLY A 180 -14.37 -0.64 -16.17
N TYR A 181 -13.41 0.04 -16.78
CA TYR A 181 -13.20 0.03 -18.23
C TYR A 181 -12.95 -1.39 -18.75
N ARG A 182 -12.10 -2.17 -18.08
CA ARG A 182 -11.84 -3.57 -18.47
C ARG A 182 -13.11 -4.42 -18.43
N ILE A 183 -13.94 -4.26 -17.39
CA ILE A 183 -15.21 -5.00 -17.29
C ILE A 183 -16.19 -4.55 -18.38
N ALA A 184 -16.25 -3.26 -18.69
CA ALA A 184 -17.11 -2.74 -19.75
C ALA A 184 -16.72 -3.27 -21.15
N VAL A 185 -15.43 -3.47 -21.41
CA VAL A 185 -14.92 -3.94 -22.72
C VAL A 185 -14.89 -5.47 -22.83
N ALA A 186 -14.45 -6.17 -21.78
CA ALA A 186 -14.15 -7.60 -21.82
C ALA A 186 -15.13 -8.46 -21.01
N GLY A 187 -16.11 -7.85 -20.34
CA GLY A 187 -17.02 -8.54 -19.42
C GLY A 187 -16.42 -8.81 -18.04
N SER A 188 -17.25 -9.35 -17.15
CA SER A 188 -16.81 -9.75 -15.80
C SER A 188 -15.87 -10.96 -15.88
N PRO A 189 -14.85 -11.04 -14.99
CA PRO A 189 -14.06 -12.26 -14.86
C PRO A 189 -14.97 -13.47 -14.60
N PRO A 190 -14.70 -14.63 -15.20
CA PRO A 190 -15.43 -15.86 -14.94
C PRO A 190 -15.20 -16.40 -13.52
#